data_AF-A0A8E2JD20-F1
#
_entry.id   AF-A0A8E2JD20-F1
#
_cell.length_a   1.000
_cell.length_b   1.000
_cell.length_c   1.000
_cell.angle_alpha   90.00
_cell.angle_beta   90.00
_cell.angle_gamma   90.00
#
_symmetry.space_group_name_H-M   'P 1'
#
loop_
_entity.id
_entity.type
_entity.pdbx_description
1 polymer ?
#
loop_
_entity_poly.entity_id
_entity_poly.type
_entity_poly.pdbx_seq_one_letter_code
_entity_poly.pdbx_strand_id
1 'polypeptide(L)' 'METQAISNKYIDKSILSRLLSSLFGYNYIVDAQYEDFILTIPRRLTEDEIKQLQKDSNPK' A
#
# COMPACT_ATOMS: atom_id res chain seq x y z
N MET A 1 -14.86 1.38 -4.25
CA MET A 1 -13.41 1.67 -4.23
C MET A 1 -13.21 2.83 -3.29
N GLU A 2 -12.38 2.64 -2.28
CA GLU A 2 -11.99 3.64 -1.30
C GLU A 2 -10.58 4.12 -1.59
N THR A 3 -10.34 5.41 -1.36
CA THR A 3 -9.02 6.01 -1.49
C THR A 3 -8.38 6.12 -0.11
N GLN A 4 -7.14 5.65 0.01
CA GLN A 4 -6.35 5.65 1.24
C GLN A 4 -4.97 6.23 0.93
N ALA A 5 -4.60 7.30 1.64
CA ALA A 5 -3.25 7.83 1.59
C ALA A 5 -2.35 7.09 2.58
N ILE A 6 -1.17 6.70 2.14
CA ILE A 6 -0.14 6.05 2.94
C ILE A 6 1.16 6.81 2.74
N SER A 7 1.81 7.27 3.80
CA SER A 7 3.10 7.95 3.64
C SER A 7 4.19 7.01 3.12
N ASN A 8 4.86 7.45 2.05
CA ASN A 8 6.01 6.80 1.40
C ASN A 8 7.21 6.65 2.34
N LYS A 9 7.24 7.42 3.44
CA LYS A 9 8.30 7.32 4.47
C LYS A 9 8.48 5.93 5.09
N TYR A 10 7.46 5.08 5.07
CA TYR A 10 7.48 3.78 5.75
C TYR A 10 7.22 2.60 4.83
N ILE A 11 6.85 2.84 3.57
CA ILE A 11 6.36 1.80 2.67
C ILE A 11 7.01 1.93 1.31
N ASP A 12 7.60 0.86 0.81
CA ASP A 12 8.27 0.80 -0.48
C ASP A 12 7.24 0.50 -1.58
N LYS A 13 7.26 1.25 -2.69
CA LYS A 13 6.29 1.13 -3.79
C LYS A 13 6.21 -0.30 -4.33
N SER A 14 7.36 -0.99 -4.38
CA SER A 14 7.47 -2.35 -4.93
C SER A 14 6.73 -3.35 -4.06
N ILE A 15 6.87 -3.23 -2.74
CA ILE A 15 6.23 -4.09 -1.74
C ILE A 15 4.74 -3.81 -1.68
N LEU A 16 4.37 -2.52 -1.68
CA LEU A 16 2.99 -2.08 -1.75
C LEU A 16 2.27 -2.67 -2.96
N SER A 17 2.86 -2.52 -4.14
CA SER A 17 2.28 -3.06 -5.38
C SER A 17 2.17 -4.58 -5.35
N ARG A 18 3.17 -5.28 -4.77
CA ARG A 18 3.16 -6.74 -4.67
C ARG A 18 2.08 -7.25 -3.72
N LEU A 19 1.90 -6.61 -2.57
CA LEU A 19 0.86 -6.95 -1.60
C LEU A 19 -0.53 -6.66 -2.16
N LEU A 20 -0.72 -5.47 -2.75
CA LEU A 20 -1.98 -5.10 -3.38
C LEU A 20 -2.35 -6.03 -4.54
N SER A 21 -1.36 -6.47 -5.33
CA SER A 21 -1.59 -7.49 -6.36
C SER A 21 -1.93 -8.85 -5.76
N SER A 22 -1.32 -9.23 -4.64
CA SER A 22 -1.68 -10.46 -3.94
C SER A 22 -3.09 -10.44 -3.34
N LEU A 23 -3.57 -9.27 -2.91
CA LEU A 23 -4.87 -9.13 -2.24
C LEU A 23 -6.03 -8.84 -3.20
N PHE A 24 -5.77 -7.97 -4.18
CA PHE A 24 -6.79 -7.44 -5.09
C PHE A 24 -6.56 -7.84 -6.54
N GLY A 25 -5.45 -8.52 -6.85
CA GLY A 25 -5.07 -8.94 -8.20
C GLY A 25 -4.66 -7.74 -9.05
N TYR A 26 -5.66 -7.14 -9.69
CA TYR A 26 -5.54 -5.95 -10.54
C TYR A 26 -6.59 -4.89 -10.19
N ASN A 27 -7.42 -5.13 -9.16
CA ASN A 27 -8.44 -4.20 -8.71
C ASN A 27 -7.86 -3.19 -7.71
N TYR A 28 -6.78 -2.50 -8.06
CA TYR A 28 -6.24 -1.43 -7.23
C TYR A 28 -5.50 -0.41 -8.09
N ILE A 29 -5.42 0.82 -7.61
CA ILE A 29 -4.66 1.91 -8.24
C ILE A 29 -3.68 2.45 -7.20
N VAL A 30 -2.43 2.65 -7.61
CA VAL A 30 -1.40 3.24 -6.76
C VAL A 30 -0.92 4.51 -7.45
N ASP A 31 -1.20 5.64 -6.84
CA ASP A 31 -0.67 6.93 -7.24
C ASP A 31 0.45 7.32 -6.28
N ALA A 32 1.63 7.65 -6.80
CA ALA A 32 2.76 8.09 -5.98
C ALA A 32 2.85 9.62 -6.07
N GLN A 33 2.47 10.31 -5.00
CA GLN A 33 2.54 11.77 -4.91
C GLN A 33 3.61 12.18 -3.89
N TYR A 34 4.79 12.55 -4.39
CA TYR A 34 5.91 13.04 -3.57
C TYR A 34 6.24 12.13 -2.36
N GLU A 35 5.72 12.48 -1.19
CA GLU A 35 5.95 11.81 0.09
C GLU A 35 4.82 10.84 0.51
N ASP A 36 3.76 10.71 -0.29
CA ASP A 36 2.60 9.88 -0.02
C ASP A 36 2.19 9.02 -1.22
N PHE A 37 1.77 7.79 -0.95
CA PHE A 37 1.10 6.90 -1.88
C PHE A 37 -0.41 6.99 -1.69
N ILE A 38 -1.10 7.46 -2.72
CA ILE A 38 -2.55 7.46 -2.82
C ILE A 38 -3.00 6.12 -3.41
N LEU A 39 -3.54 5.26 -2.56
CA LEU A 39 -4.06 3.96 -2.94
C LEU A 39 -5.55 4.04 -3.18
N THR A 40 -6.04 3.55 -4.31
CA THR A 40 -7.47 3.35 -4.54
C THR A 40 -7.74 1.85 -4.58
N ILE A 41 -8.38 1.33 -3.54
CA ILE A 41 -8.58 -0.10 -3.30
C ILE A 41 -10.06 -0.41 -3.04
N PRO A 42 -10.57 -1.60 -3.38
CA PRO A 42 -11.98 -1.95 -3.24
C PRO A 42 -12.40 -2.07 -1.78
N ARG A 43 -11.47 -2.42 -0.88
CA ARG A 43 -11.65 -2.45 0.58
C ARG A 43 -10.45 -1.77 1.24
N ARG A 44 -10.63 -1.13 2.40
CA ARG A 44 -9.51 -0.66 3.23
C ARG A 44 -8.60 -1.80 3.67
N LEU A 45 -7.29 -1.55 3.69
CA LEU A 45 -6.32 -2.43 4.34
C LEU A 45 -6.58 -2.43 5.84
N THR A 46 -6.57 -3.60 6.47
CA THR A 46 -6.62 -3.70 7.92
C THR A 46 -5.28 -3.30 8.53
N GLU A 47 -5.28 -2.98 9.83
CA GLU A 47 -4.06 -2.63 10.55
C GLU A 47 -2.97 -3.71 10.45
N ASP A 48 -3.36 -4.98 10.33
CA ASP A 48 -2.44 -6.11 10.16
C ASP A 48 -1.72 -6.07 8.80
N GLU A 49 -2.45 -5.78 7.72
CA GLU A 49 -1.87 -5.66 6.37
C GLU A 49 -0.98 -4.42 6.26
N ILE A 50 -1.36 -3.32 6.93
CA ILE A 50 -0.54 -2.11 7.01
C ILE A 50 0.73 -2.38 7.81
N LYS A 51 0.66 -3.13 8.91
CA LYS A 51 1.84 -3.55 9.68
C LYS A 51 2.76 -4.47 8.88
N GLN A 52 2.20 -5.40 8.10
CA GLN A 52 3.00 -6.22 7.19
C GLN A 52 3.72 -5.35 6.15
N LEU A 53 3.03 -4.38 5.54
CA LEU A 53 3.65 -3.45 4.59
C LEU A 53 4.81 -2.66 5.21
N GLN A 54 4.63 -2.15 6.42
CA GLN A 54 5.69 -1.42 7.15
C GLN A 54 6.87 -2.33 7.47
N LYS A 55 6.61 -3.57 7.89
CA LYS A 55 7.64 -4.55 8.26
C LYS A 55 8.46 -5.02 7.05
N ASP A 56 7.80 -5.26 5.92
CA ASP A 56 8.47 -5.67 4.69
C ASP A 56 9.26 -4.49 4.06
N SER A 57 8.76 -3.26 4.19
CA SER A 57 9.38 -2.06 3.61
C SER A 57 10.54 -1.48 4.39
N ASN A 58 10.58 -1.70 5.71
CA ASN A 58 11.73 -1.34 6.52
C ASN A 58 12.33 -2.61 7.15
N PRO A 59 13.17 -3.37 6.41
CA PRO A 59 13.90 -4.50 6.95
C PRO A 59 15.08 -4.00 7.81
N LYS A 60 14.82 -3.19 8.85
CA LYS A 60 15.81 -2.87 9.91
C LYS A 60 15.23 -2.12 11.11
#